data_AF-A0A5E4GM88-F1
#
_entry.id   AF-A0A5E4GM88-F1
#
_cell.length_a   1.000
_cell.length_b   1.000
_cell.length_c   1.000
_cell.angle_alpha   90.00
_cell.angle_beta   90.00
_cell.angle_gamma   90.00
#
_symmetry.space_group_name_H-M   'P 1'
#
loop_
_entity.id
_entity.type
_entity.pdbx_description
1 polymer ?
#
loop_
_entity_poly.entity_id
_entity_poly.type
_entity_poly.pdbx_seq_one_letter_code
_entity_poly.pdbx_strand_id
1 'polypeptide(L)'
;YNKRGKGIGQAHSEMQSYIGVLARPRVPLVDMKWSQIPKDIKEQIWEADDMAFVVGQGGKNSVLSSAAKKWKDFKSTLTRHYILPYTNDKEKLSQPPETYKFIEKAQWDAFVASRLSKDFESVHSQHAQIREKLEYNHRLSRKGYAGLEDQLEETMPGVEIDRSTLWKRARQDKHGNIPDPKVAEKAKLIVIEVGDYSNMEAPSSLKTLCRYVETTLVPEDKTPQFTIDKEVFGRERDTFLLPEDITQFAGMEEIGATVVAVYM
;
A
#
# COMPACT_ATOMS: atom_id res chain seq x y z
N TYR A 1 -9.00 8.68 -13.33
CA TYR A 1 -9.10 7.95 -12.04
C TYR A 1 -9.82 6.65 -12.29
N ASN A 2 -9.49 5.56 -11.58
CA ASN A 2 -10.23 4.30 -11.67
C ASN A 2 -11.53 4.33 -10.84
N LYS A 3 -12.35 3.27 -10.90
CA LYS A 3 -13.61 3.12 -10.15
C LYS A 3 -13.50 3.30 -8.63
N ARG A 4 -12.28 3.24 -8.07
CA ARG A 4 -11.97 3.39 -6.65
C ARG A 4 -11.37 4.76 -6.31
N GLY A 5 -11.46 5.73 -7.22
CA GLY A 5 -10.91 7.07 -7.03
C GLY A 5 -9.38 7.13 -6.98
N LYS A 6 -8.66 6.12 -7.52
CA LYS A 6 -7.19 6.15 -7.60
C LYS A 6 -6.73 6.69 -8.95
N GLY A 7 -5.70 7.54 -8.93
CA GLY A 7 -5.10 8.08 -10.14
C GLY A 7 -4.31 7.00 -10.89
N ILE A 8 -4.47 6.96 -12.22
CA ILE A 8 -3.94 5.94 -13.12
C ILE A 8 -3.47 6.60 -14.42
N GLY A 9 -2.68 5.88 -15.21
CA GLY A 9 -2.22 6.33 -16.53
C GLY A 9 -1.05 7.31 -16.51
N GLN A 10 -0.76 7.85 -17.70
CA GLN A 10 0.40 8.71 -17.95
C GLN A 10 0.30 10.06 -17.22
N ALA A 11 -0.84 10.74 -17.32
CA ALA A 11 -1.07 12.02 -16.64
C ALA A 11 -0.86 11.93 -15.12
N HIS A 12 -1.34 10.86 -14.49
CA HIS A 12 -1.08 10.62 -13.06
C HIS A 12 0.42 10.39 -12.77
N SER A 13 1.12 9.68 -13.64
CA SER A 13 2.57 9.44 -13.48
C SER A 13 3.38 10.74 -13.60
N GLU A 14 2.97 11.64 -14.48
CA GLU A 14 3.52 12.99 -14.64
C GLU A 14 3.23 13.85 -13.42
N MET A 15 1.98 13.87 -12.94
CA MET A 15 1.58 14.54 -11.69
C MET A 15 2.43 14.07 -10.51
N GLN A 16 2.59 12.75 -10.32
CA GLN A 16 3.45 12.21 -9.24
C GLN A 16 4.93 12.62 -9.36
N SER A 17 5.40 12.90 -10.57
CA SER A 17 6.76 13.40 -10.82
C SER A 17 6.85 14.89 -10.50
N TYR A 18 5.85 15.67 -10.93
CA TYR A 18 5.71 17.09 -10.65
C TYR A 18 5.59 17.39 -9.16
N ILE A 19 4.77 16.64 -8.41
CA ILE A 19 4.70 16.71 -6.94
C ILE A 19 6.09 16.52 -6.32
N GLY A 20 6.91 15.62 -6.88
CA GLY A 20 8.30 15.42 -6.44
C GLY A 20 9.19 16.64 -6.69
N VAL A 21 9.03 17.29 -7.85
CA VAL A 21 9.73 18.55 -8.18
C VAL A 21 9.30 19.68 -7.26
N LEU A 22 8.02 19.72 -6.86
CA LEU A 22 7.51 20.74 -5.94
C LEU A 22 7.99 20.52 -4.51
N ALA A 23 7.89 19.28 -4.00
CA ALA A 23 8.12 18.96 -2.60
C ALA A 23 9.60 19.02 -2.19
N ARG A 24 10.52 18.56 -3.05
CA ARG A 24 11.96 18.49 -2.71
C ARG A 24 12.60 19.84 -2.36
N PRO A 25 12.38 20.93 -3.12
CA PRO A 25 12.97 22.23 -2.81
C PRO A 25 12.17 23.01 -1.76
N ARG A 26 10.85 22.79 -1.65
CA ARG A 26 9.98 23.58 -0.75
C ARG A 26 9.93 23.04 0.68
N VAL A 27 10.01 21.71 0.85
CA VAL A 27 9.89 21.10 2.17
C VAL A 27 11.27 21.02 2.82
N PRO A 28 11.48 21.62 4.01
CA PRO A 28 12.79 21.61 4.66
C PRO A 28 13.29 20.19 4.97
N LEU A 29 14.61 19.98 4.93
CA LEU A 29 15.25 18.69 5.26
C LEU A 29 15.36 18.42 6.77
N VAL A 30 14.84 19.32 7.60
CA VAL A 30 14.78 19.19 9.06
C VAL A 30 14.21 17.84 9.51
N ASP A 31 14.68 17.38 10.67
CA ASP A 31 14.22 16.13 11.27
C ASP A 31 12.87 16.33 11.99
N MET A 32 11.85 16.66 11.21
CA MET A 32 10.47 16.87 11.65
C MET A 32 9.55 15.78 11.09
N LYS A 33 8.40 15.60 11.73
CA LYS A 33 7.27 14.82 11.20
C LYS A 33 6.51 15.64 10.17
N TRP A 34 5.89 14.98 9.19
CA TRP A 34 5.08 15.66 8.17
C TRP A 34 3.96 16.52 8.78
N SER A 35 3.37 16.09 9.90
CA SER A 35 2.35 16.86 10.63
C SER A 35 2.88 18.22 11.14
N GLN A 36 4.16 18.31 11.46
CA GLN A 36 4.80 19.52 11.98
C GLN A 36 5.27 20.47 10.87
N ILE A 37 5.26 20.03 9.62
CA ILE A 37 5.58 20.91 8.48
C ILE A 37 4.53 22.03 8.39
N PRO A 38 4.96 23.30 8.26
CA PRO A 38 4.06 24.44 8.13
C PRO A 38 2.96 24.25 7.08
N LYS A 39 1.76 24.75 7.39
CA LYS A 39 0.57 24.54 6.54
C LYS A 39 0.66 25.30 5.22
N ASP A 40 1.28 26.47 5.22
CA ASP A 40 1.57 27.30 4.05
C ASP A 40 2.41 26.55 3.00
N ILE A 41 3.45 25.84 3.42
CA ILE A 41 4.27 25.02 2.49
C ILE A 41 3.43 23.93 1.83
N LYS A 42 2.56 23.28 2.61
CA LYS A 42 1.64 22.26 2.09
C LYS A 42 0.63 22.88 1.13
N GLU A 43 0.10 24.05 1.46
CA GLU A 43 -0.85 24.76 0.61
C GLU A 43 -0.23 25.15 -0.73
N GLN A 44 0.99 25.70 -0.73
CA GLN A 44 1.71 26.03 -1.96
C GLN A 44 1.96 24.81 -2.86
N ILE A 45 2.24 23.64 -2.29
CA ILE A 45 2.39 22.40 -3.06
C ILE A 45 1.05 22.00 -3.68
N TRP A 46 -0.04 22.12 -2.92
CA TRP A 46 -1.38 21.82 -3.40
C TRP A 46 -1.81 22.78 -4.52
N GLU A 47 -1.74 24.09 -4.30
CA GLU A 47 -2.13 25.11 -5.27
C GLU A 47 -1.34 24.97 -6.58
N ALA A 48 -0.04 24.71 -6.50
CA ALA A 48 0.79 24.52 -7.69
C ALA A 48 0.44 23.25 -8.48
N ASP A 49 0.00 22.19 -7.81
CA ASP A 49 -0.45 20.94 -8.44
C ASP A 49 -1.85 21.09 -9.04
N ASP A 50 -2.77 21.73 -8.31
CA ASP A 50 -4.16 22.00 -8.73
C ASP A 50 -4.22 22.93 -9.95
N MET A 51 -3.30 23.90 -10.06
CA MET A 51 -3.16 24.72 -11.27
C MET A 51 -2.67 23.93 -12.49
N ALA A 52 -1.87 22.87 -12.28
CA ALA A 52 -1.22 22.13 -13.37
C ALA A 52 -2.01 20.88 -13.80
N PHE A 53 -2.79 20.29 -12.89
CA PHE A 53 -3.51 19.04 -13.10
C PHE A 53 -4.95 19.17 -12.62
N VAL A 54 -5.89 18.61 -13.39
CA VAL A 54 -7.30 18.53 -12.97
C VAL A 54 -7.43 17.44 -11.90
N VAL A 55 -7.57 17.86 -10.66
CA VAL A 55 -7.72 16.97 -9.50
C VAL A 55 -9.19 16.99 -9.02
N GLY A 56 -9.79 15.82 -8.83
CA GLY A 56 -11.18 15.70 -8.37
C GLY A 56 -11.38 16.13 -6.91
N GLN A 57 -12.64 16.30 -6.47
CA GLN A 57 -12.97 16.62 -5.08
C GLN A 57 -12.31 15.62 -4.11
N GLY A 58 -11.65 16.14 -3.07
CA GLY A 58 -10.91 15.33 -2.08
C GLY A 58 -9.48 14.94 -2.49
N GLY A 59 -9.02 15.30 -3.69
CA GLY A 59 -7.68 14.94 -4.16
C GLY A 59 -6.52 15.65 -3.46
N LYS A 60 -6.76 16.77 -2.77
CA LYS A 60 -5.77 17.47 -1.94
C LYS A 60 -5.06 16.56 -0.95
N ASN A 61 -5.79 15.71 -0.25
CA ASN A 61 -5.18 14.77 0.71
C ASN A 61 -4.27 13.75 0.02
N SER A 62 -4.62 13.33 -1.19
CA SER A 62 -3.82 12.42 -2.00
C SER A 62 -2.52 13.10 -2.46
N VAL A 63 -2.61 14.32 -2.96
CA VAL A 63 -1.46 15.14 -3.39
C VAL A 63 -0.51 15.38 -2.21
N LEU A 64 -1.02 15.82 -1.06
CA LEU A 64 -0.20 16.06 0.13
C LEU A 64 0.42 14.78 0.69
N SER A 65 -0.29 13.64 0.63
CA SER A 65 0.26 12.34 1.03
C SER A 65 1.38 11.89 0.09
N SER A 66 1.21 12.12 -1.21
CA SER A 66 2.26 11.90 -2.21
C SER A 66 3.47 12.81 -1.95
N ALA A 67 3.26 14.10 -1.70
CA ALA A 67 4.33 15.05 -1.37
C ALA A 67 5.11 14.60 -0.12
N ALA A 68 4.41 14.18 0.93
CA ALA A 68 5.02 13.64 2.15
C ALA A 68 5.89 12.41 1.86
N LYS A 69 5.43 11.51 0.99
CA LYS A 69 6.18 10.34 0.55
C LYS A 69 7.43 10.74 -0.24
N LYS A 70 7.29 11.61 -1.25
CA LYS A 70 8.42 12.07 -2.07
C LYS A 70 9.49 12.79 -1.23
N TRP A 71 9.07 13.56 -0.23
CA TRP A 71 9.97 14.18 0.73
C TRP A 71 10.75 13.15 1.57
N LYS A 72 10.07 12.12 2.10
CA LYS A 72 10.73 11.01 2.83
C LYS A 72 11.69 10.23 1.93
N ASP A 73 11.28 9.90 0.71
CA ASP A 73 12.11 9.20 -0.28
C ASP A 73 13.35 10.03 -0.67
N PHE A 74 13.20 11.35 -0.77
CA PHE A 74 14.30 12.27 -1.03
C PHE A 74 15.31 12.28 0.13
N LYS A 75 14.85 12.40 1.38
CA LYS A 75 15.72 12.26 2.56
C LYS A 75 16.46 10.92 2.57
N SER A 76 15.77 9.82 2.27
CA SER A 76 16.39 8.49 2.16
C SER A 76 17.46 8.44 1.05
N THR A 77 17.20 9.06 -0.10
CA THR A 77 18.14 9.14 -1.22
C THR A 77 19.40 9.91 -0.82
N LEU A 78 19.24 11.07 -0.18
CA LEU A 78 20.35 11.87 0.34
C LEU A 78 21.20 11.06 1.33
N THR A 79 20.56 10.41 2.30
CA THR A 79 21.24 9.59 3.29
C THR A 79 22.02 8.44 2.64
N ARG A 80 21.39 7.67 1.75
CA ARG A 80 21.99 6.46 1.17
C ARG A 80 23.18 6.75 0.24
N HIS A 81 23.10 7.82 -0.55
CA HIS A 81 24.10 8.08 -1.60
C HIS A 81 25.13 9.12 -1.24
N TYR A 82 24.78 10.07 -0.36
CA TYR A 82 25.62 11.24 -0.08
C TYR A 82 26.07 11.33 1.37
N ILE A 83 25.54 10.50 2.28
CA ILE A 83 25.93 10.51 3.70
C ILE A 83 26.58 9.19 4.09
N LEU A 84 25.85 8.07 4.02
CA LEU A 84 26.32 6.75 4.47
C LEU A 84 27.64 6.29 3.82
N PRO A 85 27.92 6.55 2.53
CA PRO A 85 29.20 6.17 1.92
C PRO A 85 30.40 6.99 2.44
N TYR A 86 30.16 8.13 3.08
CA TYR A 86 31.18 9.11 3.46
C TYR A 86 31.17 9.43 4.96
N THR A 87 30.63 8.53 5.80
CA THR A 87 30.54 8.71 7.26
C THR A 87 31.88 9.02 7.92
N ASN A 88 32.98 8.49 7.38
CA ASN A 88 34.35 8.71 7.87
C ASN A 88 35.06 9.91 7.22
N ASP A 89 34.49 10.49 6.16
CA ASP A 89 35.10 11.54 5.35
C ASP A 89 34.33 12.86 5.51
N LYS A 90 34.71 13.62 6.54
CA LYS A 90 34.02 14.89 6.89
C LYS A 90 34.15 15.95 5.80
N GLU A 91 35.20 15.93 4.98
CA GLU A 91 35.39 16.91 3.91
C GLU A 91 34.32 16.73 2.83
N LYS A 92 34.03 15.48 2.45
CA LYS A 92 32.98 15.16 1.47
C LYS A 92 31.56 15.47 1.97
N LEU A 93 31.36 15.53 3.29
CA LEU A 93 30.09 15.91 3.91
C LEU A 93 29.93 17.41 4.14
N SER A 94 31.00 18.20 3.96
CA SER A 94 31.02 19.63 4.32
C SER A 94 30.12 20.51 3.46
N GLN A 95 29.79 20.05 2.25
CA GLN A 95 28.96 20.75 1.27
C GLN A 95 27.80 19.86 0.80
N PRO A 96 26.62 20.44 0.53
CA PRO A 96 25.52 19.70 -0.07
C PRO A 96 25.90 19.22 -1.48
N PRO A 97 25.26 18.15 -1.99
CA PRO A 97 25.53 17.66 -3.33
C PRO A 97 25.23 18.71 -4.41
N GLU A 98 26.14 18.89 -5.37
CA GLU A 98 25.99 19.87 -6.47
C GLU A 98 24.71 19.69 -7.30
N THR A 99 24.20 18.45 -7.37
CA THR A 99 22.94 18.13 -8.05
C THR A 99 21.73 18.84 -7.43
N TYR A 100 21.80 19.20 -6.14
CA TYR A 100 20.70 19.80 -5.38
C TYR A 100 21.08 21.18 -4.86
N LYS A 101 21.34 22.12 -5.78
CA LYS A 101 21.74 23.52 -5.48
C LYS A 101 20.77 24.30 -4.59
N PHE A 102 19.51 23.87 -4.51
CA PHE A 102 18.49 24.47 -3.65
C PHE A 102 18.66 24.10 -2.16
N ILE A 103 19.55 23.16 -1.82
CA ILE A 103 19.81 22.81 -0.43
C ILE A 103 20.79 23.83 0.16
N GLU A 104 20.33 24.61 1.13
CA GLU A 104 21.19 25.51 1.88
C GLU A 104 22.18 24.74 2.76
N LYS A 105 23.40 25.28 2.90
CA LYS A 105 24.47 24.65 3.69
C LYS A 105 24.05 24.41 5.14
N ALA A 106 23.43 25.39 5.80
CA ALA A 106 23.00 25.25 7.19
C ALA A 106 21.99 24.10 7.36
N GLN A 107 21.06 23.96 6.42
CA GLN A 107 20.09 22.86 6.40
C GLN A 107 20.77 21.51 6.14
N TRP A 108 21.76 21.47 5.24
CA TRP A 108 22.55 20.29 4.97
C TRP A 108 23.35 19.84 6.20
N ASP A 109 24.07 20.74 6.85
CA ASP A 109 24.88 20.46 8.03
C ASP A 109 24.02 19.88 9.16
N ALA A 110 22.86 20.48 9.43
CA ALA A 110 21.90 19.97 10.41
C ALA A 110 21.35 18.58 10.04
N PHE A 111 21.08 18.35 8.75
CA PHE A 111 20.61 17.06 8.26
C PHE A 111 21.69 15.98 8.40
N VAL A 112 22.94 16.26 8.03
CA VAL A 112 24.07 15.34 8.21
C VAL A 112 24.25 14.98 9.68
N ALA A 113 24.26 15.98 10.57
CA ALA A 113 24.35 15.74 12.02
C ALA A 113 23.23 14.82 12.52
N SER A 114 21.98 15.03 12.06
CA SER A 114 20.86 14.16 12.44
C SER A 114 21.03 12.72 11.95
N ARG A 115 21.63 12.51 10.77
CA ARG A 115 21.82 11.19 10.15
C ARG A 115 23.04 10.43 10.66
N LEU A 116 23.98 11.12 11.29
CA LEU A 116 25.12 10.53 12.00
C LEU A 116 24.83 10.30 13.50
N SER A 117 23.63 10.63 13.98
CA SER A 117 23.24 10.38 15.36
C SER A 117 23.07 8.89 15.64
N LYS A 118 23.35 8.47 16.88
CA LYS A 118 23.15 7.08 17.33
C LYS A 118 21.68 6.64 17.26
N ASP A 119 20.76 7.57 17.52
CA ASP A 119 19.33 7.31 17.45
C ASP A 119 18.91 6.95 16.02
N PHE A 120 19.40 7.71 15.04
CA PHE A 120 19.14 7.39 13.64
C PHE A 120 19.79 6.08 13.22
N GLU A 121 21.04 5.81 13.61
CA GLU A 121 21.74 4.57 13.28
C GLU A 121 20.98 3.33 13.78
N SER A 122 20.48 3.36 15.01
CA SER A 122 19.66 2.29 15.59
C SER A 122 18.38 2.05 14.77
N VAL A 123 17.60 3.11 14.52
CA VAL A 123 16.35 3.03 13.75
C VAL A 123 16.61 2.57 12.32
N HIS A 124 17.67 3.07 11.69
CA HIS A 124 18.07 2.70 10.34
C HIS A 124 18.43 1.21 10.24
N SER A 125 19.21 0.70 11.18
CA SER A 125 19.60 -0.72 11.24
C SER A 125 18.39 -1.63 11.42
N GLN A 126 17.46 -1.28 12.31
CA GLN A 126 16.21 -2.03 12.49
C GLN A 126 15.39 -2.09 11.20
N HIS A 127 15.20 -0.95 10.52
CA HIS A 127 14.47 -0.91 9.26
C HIS A 127 15.18 -1.65 8.12
N ALA A 128 16.52 -1.67 8.10
CA ALA A 128 17.29 -2.44 7.14
C ALA A 128 17.04 -3.96 7.33
N GLN A 129 17.07 -4.45 8.58
CA GLN A 129 16.76 -5.84 8.90
C GLN A 129 15.30 -6.21 8.54
N ILE A 130 14.34 -5.32 8.77
CA ILE A 130 12.94 -5.55 8.34
C ILE A 130 12.86 -5.64 6.81
N ARG A 131 13.56 -4.77 6.08
CA ARG A 131 13.55 -4.77 4.61
C ARG A 131 14.19 -6.02 4.01
N GLU A 132 15.23 -6.55 4.65
CA GLU A 132 15.91 -7.79 4.26
C GLU A 132 14.98 -9.00 4.32
N LYS A 133 14.06 -9.04 5.29
CA LYS A 133 13.05 -10.10 5.43
C LYS A 133 11.95 -10.06 4.35
N LEU A 134 11.84 -8.98 3.56
CA LEU A 134 10.81 -8.86 2.53
C LEU A 134 11.22 -9.62 1.26
N GLU A 135 10.79 -10.88 1.20
CA GLU A 135 11.13 -11.86 0.16
C GLU A 135 10.39 -11.62 -1.17
N TYR A 136 9.07 -11.39 -1.14
CA TYR A 136 8.24 -11.41 -2.35
C TYR A 136 7.99 -10.02 -2.96
N ASN A 137 9.03 -9.41 -3.53
CA ASN A 137 8.93 -8.08 -4.16
C ASN A 137 8.08 -8.10 -5.44
N HIS A 138 7.21 -7.09 -5.62
CA HIS A 138 6.42 -6.94 -6.85
C HIS A 138 7.21 -6.26 -7.98
N ARG A 139 6.77 -6.43 -9.23
CA ARG A 139 7.40 -5.94 -10.47
C ARG A 139 6.57 -4.87 -11.20
N LEU A 140 5.65 -4.21 -10.50
CA LEU A 140 4.73 -3.24 -11.09
C LEU A 140 5.32 -1.86 -11.42
N SER A 141 6.58 -1.60 -11.07
CA SER A 141 7.25 -0.32 -11.36
C SER A 141 6.37 0.89 -10.96
N ARG A 142 6.35 1.96 -11.78
CA ARG A 142 5.56 3.18 -11.55
C ARG A 142 4.05 2.98 -11.66
N LYS A 143 3.59 1.91 -12.32
CA LYS A 143 2.17 1.60 -12.52
C LYS A 143 1.48 1.24 -11.20
N GLY A 144 2.18 0.50 -10.34
CA GLY A 144 1.65 0.03 -9.06
C GLY A 144 0.41 -0.87 -9.22
N TYR A 145 -0.24 -1.21 -8.09
CA TYR A 145 -1.41 -2.09 -8.10
C TYR A 145 -2.66 -1.43 -8.69
N ALA A 146 -2.85 -0.11 -8.51
CA ALA A 146 -4.02 0.57 -9.07
C ALA A 146 -4.04 0.52 -10.60
N GLY A 147 -2.89 0.72 -11.24
CA GLY A 147 -2.78 0.57 -12.70
C GLY A 147 -2.75 -0.90 -13.16
N LEU A 148 -2.41 -1.85 -12.28
CA LEU A 148 -2.59 -3.27 -12.60
C LEU A 148 -4.07 -3.65 -12.58
N GLU A 149 -4.82 -3.27 -11.54
CA GLU A 149 -6.28 -3.48 -11.42
C GLU A 149 -7.00 -2.97 -12.67
N ASP A 150 -6.65 -1.77 -13.12
CA ASP A 150 -7.21 -1.12 -14.31
C ASP A 150 -6.95 -1.91 -15.60
N GLN A 151 -5.71 -2.36 -15.82
CA GLN A 151 -5.37 -3.20 -16.98
C GLN A 151 -6.10 -4.55 -16.97
N LEU A 152 -6.32 -5.11 -15.78
CA LEU A 152 -7.03 -6.38 -15.65
C LEU A 152 -8.52 -6.21 -15.96
N GLU A 153 -9.14 -5.11 -15.51
CA GLU A 153 -10.53 -4.77 -15.82
C GLU A 153 -10.74 -4.59 -17.34
N GLU A 154 -9.80 -3.97 -18.06
CA GLU A 154 -9.87 -3.85 -19.52
C GLU A 154 -9.88 -5.21 -20.23
N THR A 155 -9.11 -6.17 -19.71
CA THR A 155 -9.02 -7.52 -20.30
C THR A 155 -10.13 -8.47 -19.85
N MET A 156 -10.72 -8.23 -18.68
CA MET A 156 -11.73 -9.08 -18.03
C MET A 156 -12.82 -8.20 -17.41
N PRO A 157 -13.64 -7.52 -18.23
CA PRO A 157 -14.61 -6.56 -17.72
C PRO A 157 -15.68 -7.25 -16.86
N GLY A 158 -15.97 -6.67 -15.69
CA GLY A 158 -17.02 -7.17 -14.80
C GLY A 158 -16.64 -8.38 -13.95
N VAL A 159 -15.43 -8.92 -14.09
CA VAL A 159 -14.93 -9.98 -13.21
C VAL A 159 -14.30 -9.35 -11.97
N GLU A 160 -14.73 -9.76 -10.78
CA GLU A 160 -14.07 -9.34 -9.55
C GLU A 160 -12.63 -9.90 -9.51
N ILE A 161 -11.66 -8.99 -9.46
CA ILE A 161 -10.25 -9.37 -9.47
C ILE A 161 -9.81 -9.64 -8.03
N ASP A 162 -9.69 -10.93 -7.71
CA ASP A 162 -9.18 -11.36 -6.43
C ASP A 162 -7.75 -10.86 -6.14
N ARG A 163 -7.46 -10.62 -4.86
CA ARG A 163 -6.16 -10.16 -4.36
C ARG A 163 -5.04 -11.16 -4.66
N SER A 164 -5.32 -12.46 -4.64
CA SER A 164 -4.34 -13.48 -4.97
C SER A 164 -3.95 -13.42 -6.45
N THR A 165 -4.92 -13.14 -7.32
CA THR A 165 -4.70 -12.90 -8.75
C THR A 165 -3.84 -11.65 -8.97
N LEU A 166 -4.14 -10.54 -8.28
CA LEU A 166 -3.31 -9.34 -8.30
C LEU A 166 -1.88 -9.63 -7.81
N TRP A 167 -1.73 -10.41 -6.74
CA TRP A 167 -0.42 -10.76 -6.20
C TRP A 167 0.43 -11.54 -7.22
N LYS A 168 -0.17 -12.52 -7.90
CA LYS A 168 0.49 -13.33 -8.94
C LYS A 168 0.86 -12.47 -10.14
N ARG A 169 -0.11 -11.74 -10.72
CA ARG A 169 0.09 -10.85 -11.87
C ARG A 169 1.15 -9.77 -11.60
N ALA A 170 1.20 -9.24 -10.37
CA ALA A 170 2.18 -8.26 -9.96
C ALA A 170 3.64 -8.75 -9.98
N ARG A 171 3.87 -10.07 -10.03
CA ARG A 171 5.20 -10.70 -9.96
C ARG A 171 5.58 -11.41 -11.26
N GLN A 172 4.71 -11.37 -12.25
CA GLN A 172 4.98 -11.86 -13.59
C GLN A 172 5.86 -10.87 -14.37
N ASP A 173 6.64 -11.41 -15.30
CA ASP A 173 7.32 -10.65 -16.34
C ASP A 173 6.38 -10.41 -17.54
N LYS A 174 6.93 -9.77 -18.59
CA LYS A 174 6.20 -9.47 -19.83
C LYS A 174 5.73 -10.71 -20.60
N HIS A 175 6.26 -11.90 -20.28
CA HIS A 175 5.91 -13.18 -20.87
C HIS A 175 4.96 -14.00 -19.97
N GLY A 176 4.56 -13.45 -18.81
CA GLY A 176 3.71 -14.15 -17.84
C GLY A 176 4.46 -15.07 -16.88
N ASN A 177 5.79 -15.13 -16.96
CA ASN A 177 6.61 -15.98 -16.10
C ASN A 177 6.92 -15.30 -14.76
N ILE A 178 7.08 -16.07 -13.68
CA ILE A 178 7.60 -15.57 -12.41
C ILE A 178 9.08 -15.99 -12.34
N PRO A 179 10.05 -15.06 -12.55
CA PRO A 179 11.44 -15.48 -12.74
C PRO A 179 12.14 -15.93 -11.47
N ASP A 180 11.67 -15.47 -10.31
CA ASP A 180 12.21 -15.89 -9.01
C ASP A 180 11.59 -17.25 -8.62
N PRO A 181 12.39 -18.33 -8.51
CA PRO A 181 11.87 -19.66 -8.22
C PRO A 181 11.10 -19.76 -6.91
N LYS A 182 11.54 -19.03 -5.87
CA LYS A 182 10.86 -19.04 -4.56
C LYS A 182 9.50 -18.36 -4.64
N VAL A 183 9.45 -17.24 -5.36
CA VAL A 183 8.20 -16.52 -5.61
C VAL A 183 7.26 -17.39 -6.46
N ALA A 184 7.80 -18.13 -7.43
CA ALA A 184 7.03 -19.02 -8.28
C ALA A 184 6.45 -20.21 -7.49
N GLU A 185 7.24 -20.80 -6.58
CA GLU A 185 6.76 -21.84 -5.66
C GLU A 185 5.64 -21.30 -4.76
N LYS A 186 5.86 -20.12 -4.15
CA LYS A 186 4.81 -19.48 -3.34
C LYS A 186 3.56 -19.18 -4.14
N ALA A 187 3.70 -18.76 -5.40
CA ALA A 187 2.58 -18.51 -6.30
C ALA A 187 1.75 -19.77 -6.59
N LYS A 188 2.39 -20.95 -6.64
CA LYS A 188 1.69 -22.24 -6.80
C LYS A 188 0.90 -22.62 -5.57
N LEU A 189 1.44 -22.34 -4.38
CA LEU A 189 0.76 -22.59 -3.09
C LEU A 189 -0.43 -21.66 -2.86
N ILE A 190 -0.42 -20.48 -3.49
CA ILE A 190 -1.58 -19.59 -3.49
C ILE A 190 -2.62 -20.21 -4.43
N VAL A 191 -3.49 -21.06 -3.89
CA VAL A 191 -4.65 -21.60 -4.62
C VAL A 191 -5.74 -20.53 -4.62
N ILE A 192 -6.38 -20.33 -5.77
CA ILE A 192 -7.66 -19.62 -5.81
C ILE A 192 -8.67 -20.68 -5.41
N GLU A 193 -8.96 -20.81 -4.12
CA GLU A 193 -10.13 -21.57 -3.70
C GLU A 193 -11.35 -20.73 -4.07
N VAL A 194 -11.78 -20.83 -5.33
CA VAL A 194 -13.22 -20.79 -5.58
C VAL A 194 -13.69 -22.08 -4.96
N GLY A 195 -14.13 -22.04 -3.71
CA GLY A 195 -14.58 -23.25 -3.03
C GLY A 195 -15.68 -23.88 -3.86
N ASP A 196 -15.39 -25.02 -4.48
CA ASP A 196 -16.40 -25.93 -5.00
C ASP A 196 -16.90 -26.74 -3.80
N TYR A 197 -17.83 -26.15 -3.04
CA TYR A 197 -18.35 -26.77 -1.82
C TYR A 197 -19.30 -27.94 -2.12
N SER A 198 -19.53 -28.26 -3.39
CA SER A 198 -20.30 -29.42 -3.86
C SER A 198 -19.77 -30.74 -3.29
N ASN A 199 -18.46 -30.82 -3.01
CA ASN A 199 -17.76 -32.04 -2.60
C ASN A 199 -17.23 -32.02 -1.15
N MET A 200 -17.58 -31.02 -0.34
CA MET A 200 -17.04 -30.90 1.01
C MET A 200 -17.48 -32.06 1.93
N GLU A 201 -16.57 -32.65 2.73
CA GLU A 201 -16.94 -33.54 3.84
C GLU A 201 -17.36 -32.72 5.08
N ALA A 202 -18.58 -32.22 5.07
CA ALA A 202 -19.18 -31.50 6.20
C ALA A 202 -20.52 -32.13 6.65
N PRO A 203 -20.95 -31.94 7.91
CA PRO A 203 -22.30 -32.23 8.36
C PRO A 203 -23.37 -31.64 7.43
N SER A 204 -24.48 -32.35 7.26
CA SER A 204 -25.57 -31.97 6.32
C SER A 204 -26.11 -30.55 6.55
N SER A 205 -26.08 -30.07 7.80
CA SER A 205 -26.44 -28.69 8.17
C SER A 205 -25.51 -27.64 7.55
N LEU A 206 -24.20 -27.87 7.58
CA LEU A 206 -23.20 -26.97 7.00
C LEU A 206 -23.23 -27.01 5.47
N LYS A 207 -23.43 -28.17 4.86
CA LYS A 207 -23.64 -28.29 3.40
C LYS A 207 -24.84 -27.49 2.91
N THR A 208 -25.93 -27.51 3.68
CA THR A 208 -27.14 -26.75 3.36
C THR A 208 -26.88 -25.25 3.44
N LEU A 209 -26.09 -24.82 4.43
CA LEU A 209 -25.69 -23.43 4.59
C LEU A 209 -24.79 -22.96 3.44
N CYS A 210 -23.75 -23.71 3.06
CA CYS A 210 -22.90 -23.38 1.90
C CYS A 210 -23.72 -23.26 0.61
N ARG A 211 -24.61 -24.23 0.36
CA ARG A 211 -25.48 -24.19 -0.82
C ARG A 211 -26.38 -22.95 -0.83
N TYR A 212 -26.90 -22.53 0.32
CA TYR A 212 -27.70 -21.30 0.42
C TYR A 212 -26.88 -20.05 0.10
N VAL A 213 -25.62 -19.99 0.56
CA VAL A 213 -24.68 -18.93 0.20
C VAL A 213 -24.48 -18.88 -1.31
N GLU A 214 -24.14 -20.02 -1.94
CA GLU A 214 -23.84 -20.12 -3.38
C GLU A 214 -25.04 -19.81 -4.27
N THR A 215 -26.23 -20.26 -3.88
CA THR A 215 -27.45 -20.19 -4.72
C THR A 215 -28.29 -18.95 -4.49
N THR A 216 -28.11 -18.26 -3.36
CA THR A 216 -28.97 -17.14 -2.96
C THR A 216 -28.15 -15.90 -2.59
N LEU A 217 -27.17 -16.00 -1.68
CA LEU A 217 -26.48 -14.82 -1.18
C LEU A 217 -25.50 -14.23 -2.21
N VAL A 218 -24.69 -15.08 -2.85
CA VAL A 218 -23.71 -14.65 -3.86
C VAL A 218 -24.39 -14.13 -5.14
N PRO A 219 -25.39 -14.82 -5.73
CA PRO A 219 -26.00 -14.34 -6.98
C PRO A 219 -26.81 -13.05 -6.81
N GLU A 220 -27.34 -12.81 -5.61
CA GLU A 220 -28.16 -11.64 -5.31
C GLU A 220 -27.39 -10.51 -4.60
N ASP A 221 -26.07 -10.67 -4.42
CA ASP A 221 -25.19 -9.74 -3.70
C ASP A 221 -25.76 -9.34 -2.31
N LYS A 222 -26.30 -10.32 -1.59
CA LYS A 222 -26.95 -10.12 -0.30
C LYS A 222 -26.00 -10.39 0.84
N THR A 223 -25.90 -9.44 1.76
CA THR A 223 -25.17 -9.60 3.02
C THR A 223 -26.17 -9.70 4.19
N PRO A 224 -26.32 -10.87 4.82
CA PRO A 224 -27.20 -11.01 5.99
C PRO A 224 -26.75 -10.09 7.12
N GLN A 225 -27.68 -9.25 7.60
CA GLN A 225 -27.49 -8.42 8.79
C GLN A 225 -28.27 -9.00 9.96
N PHE A 226 -27.67 -8.96 11.14
CA PHE A 226 -28.29 -9.45 12.37
C PHE A 226 -27.73 -8.71 13.57
N THR A 227 -28.52 -8.71 14.64
CA THR A 227 -28.15 -8.11 15.91
C THR A 227 -27.64 -9.20 16.85
N ILE A 228 -26.44 -9.02 17.39
CA ILE A 228 -25.89 -9.86 18.43
C ILE A 228 -26.42 -9.37 19.78
N ASP A 229 -27.08 -10.25 20.52
CA ASP A 229 -27.62 -9.95 21.83
C ASP A 229 -26.53 -9.52 22.83
N LYS A 230 -26.92 -8.62 23.74
CA LYS A 230 -26.03 -8.12 24.80
C LYS A 230 -25.44 -9.24 25.69
N GLU A 231 -26.05 -10.41 25.73
CA GLU A 231 -25.60 -11.56 26.53
C GLU A 231 -24.29 -12.17 26.01
N VAL A 232 -23.96 -11.98 24.73
CA VAL A 232 -22.76 -12.58 24.11
C VAL A 232 -21.51 -11.76 24.43
N PHE A 233 -21.57 -10.42 24.28
CA PHE A 233 -20.40 -9.53 24.43
C PHE A 233 -20.59 -8.37 25.42
N GLY A 234 -21.62 -8.42 26.26
CA GLY A 234 -21.93 -7.36 27.23
C GLY A 234 -22.51 -6.08 26.64
N ARG A 235 -22.71 -6.02 25.31
CA ARG A 235 -23.37 -4.94 24.58
C ARG A 235 -24.02 -5.47 23.32
N GLU A 236 -25.21 -4.96 23.01
CA GLU A 236 -25.94 -5.25 21.77
C GLU A 236 -25.21 -4.62 20.58
N ARG A 237 -25.11 -5.35 19.47
CA ARG A 237 -24.44 -4.86 18.25
C ARG A 237 -25.08 -5.38 16.98
N ASP A 238 -25.32 -4.48 16.04
CA ASP A 238 -25.65 -4.85 14.68
C ASP A 238 -24.37 -5.22 13.92
N THR A 239 -24.40 -6.37 13.25
CA THR A 239 -23.31 -6.87 12.43
C THR A 239 -23.83 -7.50 11.13
N PHE A 240 -22.93 -7.93 10.27
CA PHE A 240 -23.22 -8.58 9.00
C PHE A 240 -22.31 -9.77 8.78
N LEU A 241 -22.78 -10.82 8.11
CA LEU A 241 -21.97 -11.97 7.72
C LEU A 241 -21.63 -11.90 6.23
N LEU A 242 -20.34 -11.97 5.90
CA LEU A 242 -19.92 -12.09 4.50
C LEU A 242 -20.10 -13.53 4.01
N PRO A 243 -20.46 -13.74 2.73
CA PRO A 243 -20.48 -15.06 2.11
C PRO A 243 -19.20 -15.87 2.39
N GLU A 244 -18.04 -15.22 2.34
CA GLU A 244 -16.72 -15.83 2.56
C GLU A 244 -16.52 -16.27 4.01
N ASP A 245 -17.08 -15.56 4.99
CA ASP A 245 -16.98 -15.93 6.41
C ASP A 245 -17.78 -17.20 6.70
N ILE A 246 -18.95 -17.32 6.08
CA ILE A 246 -19.84 -18.48 6.21
C ILE A 246 -19.18 -19.71 5.58
N THR A 247 -18.56 -19.55 4.42
CA THR A 247 -17.90 -20.66 3.74
C THR A 247 -16.61 -21.09 4.42
N GLN A 248 -15.82 -20.16 4.96
CA GLN A 248 -14.65 -20.49 5.80
C GLN A 248 -15.05 -21.24 7.07
N PHE A 249 -16.10 -20.78 7.75
CA PHE A 249 -16.62 -21.45 8.94
C PHE A 249 -17.08 -22.88 8.61
N ALA A 250 -17.86 -23.03 7.54
CA ALA A 250 -18.33 -24.35 7.10
C ALA A 250 -17.17 -25.26 6.69
N GLY A 251 -16.11 -24.68 6.11
CA GLY A 251 -14.81 -25.24 5.76
C GLY A 251 -14.03 -25.88 6.92
N MET A 252 -14.37 -25.53 8.16
CA MET A 252 -13.55 -25.80 9.35
C MET A 252 -12.09 -25.30 9.17
N GLU A 253 -11.92 -24.28 8.32
CA GLU A 253 -10.64 -23.62 8.10
C GLU A 253 -10.26 -22.79 9.33
N GLU A 254 -8.96 -22.53 9.51
CA GLU A 254 -8.50 -21.69 10.61
C GLU A 254 -9.10 -20.28 10.46
N ILE A 255 -10.01 -19.92 11.38
CA ILE A 255 -10.67 -18.61 11.37
C ILE A 255 -9.60 -17.53 11.54
N GLY A 256 -9.32 -16.80 10.46
CA GLY A 256 -8.30 -15.76 10.46
C GLY A 256 -8.60 -14.70 11.51
N ALA A 257 -7.55 -14.16 12.17
CA ALA A 257 -7.68 -13.13 13.21
C ALA A 257 -8.50 -11.89 12.77
N THR A 258 -8.59 -11.65 11.47
CA THR A 258 -9.41 -10.58 10.87
C THR A 258 -10.91 -10.85 11.02
N VAL A 259 -11.37 -12.09 10.86
CA VAL A 259 -12.78 -12.48 11.03
C VAL A 259 -13.14 -12.27 12.50
N VAL A 260 -12.33 -12.77 13.42
CA VAL A 260 -12.54 -12.59 14.87
C VAL A 260 -12.59 -11.10 15.26
N ALA A 261 -11.80 -10.22 14.61
CA ALA A 261 -11.79 -8.79 14.89
C ALA A 261 -12.99 -8.01 14.33
N VAL A 262 -13.69 -8.53 13.31
CA VAL A 262 -14.91 -7.93 12.76
C VAL A 262 -16.12 -8.24 13.66
N TYR A 263 -16.12 -9.40 14.33
CA TYR A 263 -17.23 -9.87 15.15
C TYR A 263 -17.06 -9.69 16.68
N MET A 264 -15.86 -9.36 17.19
CA MET A 264 -15.60 -9.00 18.60
C MET A 264 -15.80 -7.52 18.92
#